data_AF-A0A3C1YAC2-F1
#
_entry.id   AF-A0A3C1YAC2-F1
#
_cell.length_a   1.000
_cell.length_b   1.000
_cell.length_c   1.000
_cell.angle_alpha   90.00
_cell.angle_beta   90.00
_cell.angle_gamma   90.00
#
_symmetry.space_group_name_H-M   'P 1'
#
loop_
_entity.id
_entity.type
_entity.pdbx_description
1 polymer ?
#
loop_
_entity_poly.entity_id
_entity_poly.type
_entity_poly.pdbx_seq_one_letter_code
_entity_poly.pdbx_strand_id
1 'polypeptide(L)'
;LLGELKRYYPNTWALIELLKQKVLFNIMKNNLNKGVEQGIYRKEIDVDIIAKLMISRIDALVNDEIFPLTHYDFRKLLTEIRIYHLRGIATLKGINYLEQKINEE
;
A
#
# COMPACT_ATOMS: atom_id res chain seq x y z
N LEU A 1 6.95 -22.09 -5.48
CA LEU A 1 6.95 -21.80 -4.03
C LEU A 1 5.68 -21.12 -3.51
N LEU A 2 5.47 -19.80 -3.59
CA LEU A 2 4.26 -19.17 -3.00
C LEU A 2 2.95 -19.59 -3.70
N GLY A 3 2.95 -19.66 -5.03
CA GLY A 3 1.79 -20.15 -5.80
C GLY A 3 1.44 -21.61 -5.52
N GLU A 4 2.44 -22.44 -5.21
CA GLU A 4 2.24 -23.84 -4.83
C GLU A 4 1.70 -23.96 -3.41
N LEU A 5 2.18 -23.14 -2.47
CA LEU A 5 1.64 -23.07 -1.12
C LEU A 5 0.15 -22.69 -1.14
N LYS A 6 -0.21 -21.68 -1.96
CA LYS A 6 -1.61 -21.28 -2.17
C LYS A 6 -2.45 -22.40 -2.79
N ARG A 7 -1.90 -23.15 -3.76
CA ARG A 7 -2.62 -24.20 -4.48
C ARG A 7 -2.80 -25.49 -3.67
N TYR A 8 -1.77 -25.91 -2.95
CA TYR A 8 -1.75 -27.22 -2.27
C TYR A 8 -2.08 -27.14 -0.78
N TYR A 9 -1.98 -25.97 -0.15
CA TYR A 9 -2.24 -25.77 1.29
C TYR A 9 -3.15 -24.55 1.56
N PRO A 10 -4.40 -24.56 1.06
CA PRO A 10 -5.28 -23.38 1.10
C PRO A 10 -5.61 -22.89 2.52
N ASN A 11 -5.75 -23.80 3.49
CA ASN A 11 -6.03 -23.43 4.88
C ASN A 11 -4.83 -22.72 5.54
N THR A 12 -3.62 -23.23 5.31
CA THR A 12 -2.37 -22.59 5.79
C THR A 12 -2.17 -21.24 5.10
N TRP A 13 -2.43 -21.18 3.80
CA TRP A 13 -2.39 -19.94 3.02
C TRP A 13 -3.37 -18.90 3.55
N ALA A 14 -4.61 -19.29 3.89
CA ALA A 14 -5.60 -18.40 4.46
C ALA A 14 -5.15 -17.82 5.82
N LEU A 15 -4.49 -18.63 6.67
CA LEU A 15 -3.92 -18.14 7.92
C LEU A 15 -2.79 -17.12 7.69
N ILE A 16 -1.91 -17.39 6.71
CA ILE A 16 -0.83 -16.48 6.32
C ILE A 16 -1.40 -15.16 5.81
N GLU A 17 -2.40 -15.19 4.93
CA GLU A 17 -3.04 -13.98 4.42
C GLU A 17 -3.75 -13.19 5.54
N LEU A 18 -4.41 -13.88 6.47
CA LEU A 18 -5.04 -13.22 7.63
C LEU A 18 -3.99 -12.53 8.52
N LEU A 19 -2.87 -13.20 8.81
CA LEU A 19 -1.78 -12.64 9.59
C LEU A 19 -1.14 -11.45 8.87
N LYS A 20 -0.86 -11.60 7.56
CA LYS A 20 -0.33 -10.54 6.70
C LYS A 20 -1.26 -9.33 6.71
N GLN A 21 -2.57 -9.52 6.51
CA GLN A 21 -3.54 -8.41 6.54
C GLN A 21 -3.55 -7.70 7.89
N LYS A 22 -3.55 -8.45 9.00
CA LYS A 22 -3.54 -7.84 10.34
C LYS A 22 -2.26 -7.05 10.61
N VAL A 23 -1.11 -7.59 10.23
CA VAL A 23 0.20 -6.92 10.40
C VAL A 23 0.30 -5.69 9.51
N LEU A 24 -0.03 -5.81 8.21
CA LEU A 24 -0.01 -4.69 7.27
C LEU A 24 -0.99 -3.60 7.70
N PHE A 25 -2.17 -3.95 8.19
CA PHE A 25 -3.15 -3.00 8.71
C PHE A 25 -2.56 -2.16 9.85
N ASN A 26 -1.92 -2.80 10.83
CA ASN A 26 -1.30 -2.09 11.94
C ASN A 26 -0.13 -1.19 11.49
N ILE A 27 0.70 -1.67 10.57
CA ILE A 27 1.81 -0.88 9.99
C ILE A 27 1.26 0.36 9.28
N MET A 28 0.28 0.18 8.41
CA MET A 28 -0.35 1.27 7.65
C MET A 28 -1.04 2.27 8.58
N LYS A 29 -1.83 1.79 9.53
CA LYS A 29 -2.51 2.63 10.53
C LYS A 29 -1.51 3.48 11.32
N ASN A 30 -0.42 2.87 11.78
CA ASN A 30 0.64 3.60 12.51
C ASN A 30 1.33 4.65 11.62
N ASN A 31 1.62 4.31 10.37
CA ASN A 31 2.21 5.26 9.42
C ASN A 31 1.28 6.47 9.16
N LEU A 32 -0.01 6.21 8.93
CA LEU A 32 -1.01 7.26 8.70
C LEU A 32 -1.17 8.15 9.93
N ASN A 33 -1.31 7.57 11.14
CA ASN A 33 -1.40 8.34 12.38
C ASN A 33 -0.19 9.24 12.60
N LYS A 34 1.02 8.71 12.38
CA LYS A 34 2.26 9.50 12.49
C LYS A 34 2.31 10.64 11.47
N GLY A 35 1.90 10.39 10.24
CA GLY A 35 1.88 11.44 9.22
C GLY A 35 0.83 12.53 9.49
N VAL A 36 -0.31 12.17 10.11
CA VAL A 36 -1.29 13.14 10.61
C VAL A 36 -0.69 13.97 11.76
N GLU A 37 -0.06 13.32 12.75
CA GLU A 37 0.61 13.97 13.88
C GLU A 37 1.71 14.96 13.41
N GLN A 38 2.47 14.57 12.37
CA GLN A 38 3.51 15.40 11.75
C GLN A 38 2.97 16.51 10.83
N GLY A 39 1.65 16.53 10.57
CA GLY A 39 0.97 17.46 9.68
C GLY A 39 1.29 17.27 8.19
N ILE A 40 1.84 16.12 7.80
CA ILE A 40 2.14 15.79 6.39
C ILE A 40 0.98 15.06 5.71
N TYR A 41 0.08 14.43 6.47
CA TYR A 41 -1.18 13.87 5.98
C TYR A 41 -2.38 14.69 6.49
N ARG A 42 -3.47 14.71 5.71
CA ARG A 42 -4.70 15.45 6.03
C ARG A 42 -5.31 14.92 7.33
N LYS A 43 -5.68 15.81 8.26
CA LYS A 43 -6.25 15.43 9.57
C LYS A 43 -7.66 14.83 9.48
N GLU A 44 -8.33 15.05 8.36
CA GLU A 44 -9.71 14.63 8.11
C GLU A 44 -9.80 13.20 7.55
N ILE A 45 -8.68 12.54 7.26
CA ILE A 45 -8.73 11.16 6.78
C ILE A 45 -9.25 10.22 7.86
N ASP A 46 -10.11 9.30 7.46
CA ASP A 46 -10.40 8.13 8.28
C ASP A 46 -9.25 7.13 8.12
N VAL A 47 -8.43 7.00 9.15
CA VAL A 47 -7.21 6.18 9.12
C VAL A 47 -7.53 4.70 8.86
N ASP A 48 -8.63 4.18 9.41
CA ASP A 48 -8.98 2.77 9.28
C ASP A 48 -9.46 2.47 7.85
N ILE A 49 -10.24 3.36 7.26
CA ILE A 49 -10.69 3.24 5.87
C ILE A 49 -9.49 3.36 4.91
N ILE A 50 -8.65 4.40 5.08
CA ILE A 50 -7.51 4.65 4.20
C ILE A 50 -6.47 3.51 4.28
N ALA A 51 -6.20 2.97 5.46
CA ALA A 51 -5.31 1.82 5.62
C ALA A 51 -5.82 0.59 4.86
N LYS A 52 -7.11 0.27 4.98
CA LYS A 52 -7.73 -0.86 4.25
C LYS A 52 -7.68 -0.65 2.74
N LEU A 53 -8.03 0.54 2.26
CA LEU A 53 -7.96 0.88 0.83
C LEU A 53 -6.54 0.73 0.28
N MET A 54 -5.52 1.16 1.03
CA MET A 54 -4.12 1.02 0.60
C MET A 54 -3.69 -0.45 0.51
N ILE A 55 -4.06 -1.28 1.49
CA ILE A 55 -3.73 -2.71 1.49
C ILE A 55 -4.40 -3.41 0.31
N SER A 56 -5.70 -3.15 0.07
CA SER A 56 -6.41 -3.73 -1.08
C SER A 56 -5.78 -3.34 -2.42
N ARG A 57 -5.28 -2.11 -2.55
CA ARG A 57 -4.54 -1.67 -3.75
C ARG A 57 -3.21 -2.39 -3.91
N ILE A 58 -2.48 -2.64 -2.82
CA ILE A 58 -1.23 -3.42 -2.85
C ILE A 58 -1.50 -4.87 -3.28
N ASP A 59 -2.56 -5.49 -2.74
CA ASP A 59 -2.93 -6.85 -3.15
C ASP A 59 -3.32 -6.91 -4.64
N ALA A 60 -3.90 -5.84 -5.20
CA ALA A 60 -4.18 -5.77 -6.63
C ALA A 60 -2.90 -5.79 -7.49
N LEU A 61 -1.77 -5.23 -7.03
CA LEU A 61 -0.52 -5.19 -7.81
C LEU A 61 0.10 -6.57 -8.06
N VAL A 62 -0.26 -7.58 -7.26
CA VAL A 62 0.20 -8.96 -7.40
C VAL A 62 -0.89 -9.87 -7.96
N ASN A 63 -1.98 -9.30 -8.45
CA ASN A 63 -3.00 -10.02 -9.19
C ASN A 63 -2.63 -10.07 -10.68
N ASP A 64 -2.18 -11.24 -11.14
CA ASP A 64 -1.76 -11.48 -12.53
C ASP A 64 -2.87 -11.25 -13.57
N GLU A 65 -4.16 -11.29 -13.18
CA GLU A 65 -5.28 -10.98 -14.09
C GLU A 65 -5.42 -9.47 -14.33
N ILE A 66 -5.00 -8.64 -13.36
CA ILE A 66 -5.10 -7.18 -13.43
C ILE A 66 -3.79 -6.59 -13.96
N PHE A 67 -2.66 -7.02 -13.40
CA PHE A 67 -1.33 -6.54 -13.72
C PHE A 67 -0.38 -7.71 -14.00
N PRO A 68 -0.49 -8.36 -15.17
CA PRO A 68 0.41 -9.44 -15.53
C PRO A 68 1.85 -8.93 -15.56
N LEU A 69 2.70 -9.46 -14.68
CA LEU A 69 4.10 -9.00 -14.54
C LEU A 69 4.99 -9.37 -15.74
N THR A 70 4.45 -10.09 -16.72
CA THR A 70 5.05 -10.28 -18.04
C THR A 70 4.99 -9.02 -18.91
N HIS A 71 4.04 -8.13 -18.63
CA HIS A 71 3.82 -6.87 -19.36
C HIS A 71 4.08 -5.63 -18.51
N TYR A 72 3.88 -5.71 -17.20
CA TYR A 72 4.06 -4.59 -16.29
C TYR A 72 5.30 -4.76 -15.41
N ASP A 73 6.08 -3.69 -15.30
CA ASP A 73 7.16 -3.63 -14.32
C ASP A 73 6.59 -3.39 -12.92
N PHE A 74 6.84 -4.31 -12.00
CA PHE A 74 6.32 -4.25 -10.63
C PHE A 74 6.81 -3.02 -9.85
N ARG A 75 8.06 -2.57 -10.07
CA ARG A 75 8.59 -1.37 -9.40
C ARG A 75 7.84 -0.13 -9.87
N LYS A 76 7.58 -0.04 -11.17
CA LYS A 76 6.78 1.05 -11.74
C LYS A 76 5.36 1.05 -11.18
N LEU A 77 4.69 -0.09 -11.13
CA LEU A 77 3.37 -0.23 -10.51
C LEU A 77 3.37 0.24 -9.05
N LEU A 78 4.37 -0.19 -8.27
CA LEU A 78 4.52 0.20 -6.87
C LEU A 78 4.79 1.70 -6.69
N THR A 79 5.55 2.32 -7.59
CA THR A 79 5.79 3.76 -7.59
C THR A 79 4.52 4.54 -7.92
N GLU A 80 3.81 4.16 -8.98
CA GLU A 80 2.57 4.83 -9.40
C GLU A 80 1.50 4.79 -8.30
N ILE A 81 1.25 3.62 -7.70
CA ILE A 81 0.22 3.50 -6.66
C ILE A 81 0.59 4.28 -5.40
N ARG A 82 1.88 4.35 -5.06
CA ARG A 82 2.39 5.08 -3.90
C ARG A 82 2.24 6.58 -4.09
N ILE A 83 2.66 7.10 -5.24
CA ILE A 83 2.53 8.53 -5.56
C ILE A 83 1.06 8.92 -5.62
N TYR A 84 0.23 8.11 -6.30
CA TYR A 84 -1.22 8.30 -6.35
C TYR A 84 -1.83 8.36 -4.94
N HIS A 85 -1.47 7.42 -4.07
CA HIS A 85 -1.98 7.39 -2.69
C HIS A 85 -1.55 8.62 -1.90
N LEU A 86 -0.24 8.95 -1.91
CA LEU A 86 0.30 10.07 -1.15
C LEU A 86 -0.29 11.40 -1.62
N ARG A 87 -0.38 11.66 -2.93
CA ARG A 87 -1.06 12.85 -3.46
C ARG A 87 -2.52 12.94 -3.03
N GLY A 88 -3.19 11.80 -2.88
CA GLY A 88 -4.56 11.74 -2.39
C GLY A 88 -4.73 12.06 -0.90
N ILE A 89 -3.75 11.77 -0.04
CA ILE A 89 -3.90 11.91 1.42
C ILE A 89 -3.02 13.00 2.05
N ALA A 90 -2.01 13.49 1.34
CA ALA A 90 -1.07 14.46 1.87
C ALA A 90 -1.67 15.86 2.00
N THR A 91 -1.14 16.64 2.96
CA THR A 91 -1.32 18.09 3.00
C THR A 91 -0.42 18.76 1.96
N LEU A 92 -0.56 20.08 1.74
CA LEU A 92 0.37 20.82 0.89
C LEU A 92 1.84 20.65 1.36
N LYS A 93 2.08 20.62 2.67
CA LYS A 93 3.39 20.32 3.26
C LYS A 93 3.89 18.93 2.84
N GLY A 94 3.03 17.92 2.94
CA GLY A 94 3.37 16.56 2.54
C GLY A 94 3.59 16.41 1.03
N ILE A 95 2.82 17.11 0.20
CA ILE A 95 3.00 17.15 -1.26
C ILE A 95 4.36 17.77 -1.60
N ASN A 96 4.70 18.91 -1.01
CA ASN A 96 6.00 19.54 -1.26
C ASN A 96 7.16 18.62 -0.86
N TYR A 97 7.04 17.89 0.25
CA TYR A 97 8.03 16.87 0.64
C TYR A 97 8.11 15.71 -0.35
N LEU A 98 6.96 15.23 -0.84
CA LEU A 98 6.89 14.18 -1.86
C LEU A 98 7.59 14.61 -3.15
N GLU A 99 7.30 15.81 -3.66
CA GLU A 99 7.89 16.31 -4.90
C GLU A 99 9.41 16.52 -4.76
N GLN A 100 9.90 16.93 -3.59
CA GLN A 100 11.35 16.95 -3.32
C GLN A 100 11.96 15.55 -3.45
N LYS A 101 11.30 14.52 -2.88
CA LYS A 101 11.82 13.15 -2.93
C LYS A 101 11.72 12.48 -4.28
N ILE A 102 10.71 12.77 -5.08
CA ILE A 102 10.59 12.25 -6.44
C ILE A 102 11.68 12.84 -7.35
N ASN A 103 12.01 14.12 -7.18
CA ASN A 103 13.02 14.79 -8.00
C ASN A 103 14.47 14.46 -7.59
N GLU A 104 14.66 13.81 -6.44
CA GLU A 104 15.97 13.34 -5.94
C GLU A 104 16.32 11.90 -6.42
N GLU A 105 15.35 11.15 -6.95
CA GLU A 105 15.53 9.82 -7.56
C GLU A 105 15.79 9.90 -9.07
#